data_AF-A0A542SJW1-F1
#
_entry.id   AF-A0A542SJW1-F1
#
_cell.length_a   1.000
_cell.length_b   1.000
_cell.length_c   1.000
_cell.angle_alpha   90.00
_cell.angle_beta   90.00
_cell.angle_gamma   90.00
#
_symmetry.space_group_name_H-M   'P 1'
#
loop_
_entity.id
_entity.type
_entity.pdbx_description
1 polymer ?
#
loop_
_entity_poly.entity_id
_entity_poly.type
_entity_poly.pdbx_seq_one_letter_code
_entity_poly.pdbx_strand_id
1 'polypeptide(L)' 'MKRRNWLIDLRCSKGLTQEKAAKLAGVERSTYTKAENGSSIAVKTAKKIAVALECDWTLFFESKCDKIGQKTA' A
#
# COMPACT_ATOMS: atom_id res chain seq x y z
N MET A 1 -5.16 -11.39 -12.32
CA MET A 1 -4.47 -10.65 -11.22
C MET A 1 -5.53 -9.97 -10.37
N LYS A 2 -5.48 -10.14 -9.04
CA LYS A 2 -6.44 -9.51 -8.11
C LYS A 2 -5.87 -8.16 -7.67
N ARG A 3 -6.50 -7.06 -8.10
CA ARG A 3 -6.08 -5.70 -7.70
C ARG A 3 -6.25 -5.51 -6.18
N ARG A 4 -5.27 -4.89 -5.52
CA ARG A 4 -5.30 -4.53 -4.10
C ARG A 4 -6.07 -3.23 -3.92
N ASN A 5 -7.40 -3.30 -4.00
CA ASN A 5 -8.27 -2.12 -3.90
C ASN A 5 -8.08 -1.35 -2.58
N TRP A 6 -7.79 -2.04 -1.48
CA TRP A 6 -7.51 -1.40 -0.18
C TRP A 6 -6.32 -0.43 -0.23
N LEU A 7 -5.29 -0.74 -1.02
CA LEU A 7 -4.10 0.12 -1.17
C LEU A 7 -4.42 1.37 -1.99
N ILE A 8 -5.27 1.22 -3.00
CA ILE A 8 -5.77 2.32 -3.83
C ILE A 8 -6.63 3.25 -2.96
N ASP A 9 -7.55 2.68 -2.19
CA ASP A 9 -8.46 3.41 -1.31
C ASP A 9 -7.69 4.18 -0.23
N LEU A 10 -6.74 3.52 0.46
CA LEU A 10 -5.87 4.16 1.46
C LEU A 10 -5.07 5.32 0.86
N ARG A 11 -4.49 5.12 -0.33
CA ARG A 11 -3.75 6.17 -1.05
C ARG A 11 -4.66 7.35 -1.40
N CYS A 12 -5.88 7.08 -1.89
CA CYS A 12 -6.88 8.09 -2.24
C CYS A 12 -7.40 8.83 -1.00
N SER A 13 -7.61 8.14 0.11
CA SER A 13 -8.00 8.73 1.40
C SER A 13 -6.97 9.75 1.89
N LYS A 14 -5.68 9.52 1.61
CA LYS A 14 -4.59 10.48 1.86
C LYS A 14 -4.38 11.53 0.77
N GLY A 15 -5.18 11.53 -0.30
CA GLY A 15 -5.03 12.46 -1.42
C GLY A 15 -3.73 12.30 -2.21
N LEU A 16 -3.11 11.11 -2.18
CA LEU A 16 -1.82 10.85 -2.80
C LEU A 16 -1.99 10.27 -4.21
N THR A 17 -1.11 10.66 -5.13
CA THR A 17 -0.97 9.97 -6.43
C THR A 17 -0.02 8.78 -6.30
N GLN A 18 -0.03 7.86 -7.28
CA GLN A 18 0.92 6.73 -7.32
C GLN A 18 2.37 7.21 -7.26
N GLU A 19 2.68 8.30 -7.94
CA GLU A 19 4.03 8.90 -7.96
C GLU A 19 4.41 9.48 -6.60
N LYS A 20 3.50 10.24 -5.96
CA LYS A 20 3.73 10.77 -4.61
C LYS A 20 3.92 9.65 -3.59
N ALA A 21 3.06 8.63 -3.62
CA ALA A 21 3.15 7.49 -2.71
C ALA A 21 4.46 6.70 -2.93
N ALA A 22 4.88 6.50 -4.18
CA ALA A 22 6.17 5.88 -4.50
C ALA A 22 7.36 6.71 -4.00
N LYS A 23 7.31 8.04 -4.19
CA LYS A 23 8.33 8.97 -3.70
C LYS A 23 8.44 8.97 -2.18
N LEU A 24 7.30 8.98 -1.46
CA LEU A 24 7.25 8.89 0.00
C LEU A 24 7.81 7.55 0.50
N ALA A 25 7.51 6.46 -0.19
CA ALA A 25 8.04 5.14 0.12
C ALA A 25 9.51 4.95 -0.30
N GLY A 26 10.09 5.85 -1.09
CA GLY A 26 11.43 5.66 -1.65
C GLY A 26 11.51 4.39 -2.53
N VAL A 27 10.50 4.20 -3.38
CA VAL A 27 10.40 3.12 -4.37
C VAL A 27 10.08 3.70 -5.75
N GLU A 28 10.32 2.92 -6.81
CA GLU A 28 9.92 3.33 -8.16
C GLU A 28 8.39 3.36 -8.32
N ARG A 29 7.87 4.30 -9.11
CA ARG A 29 6.44 4.39 -9.45
C ARG A 29 5.92 3.07 -10.01
N SER A 30 6.66 2.44 -10.93
CA SER A 30 6.29 1.15 -11.53
C SER A 30 6.17 0.04 -10.49
N THR A 31 7.02 0.05 -9.47
CA THR A 31 6.97 -0.89 -8.35
C THR A 31 5.72 -0.67 -7.50
N TYR A 32 5.33 0.59 -7.27
CA TYR A 32 4.09 0.92 -6.59
C TYR A 32 2.86 0.47 -7.40
N THR A 33 2.82 0.73 -8.71
CA THR A 33 1.74 0.26 -9.59
C THR A 33 1.63 -1.27 -9.58
N LYS A 34 2.75 -2.00 -9.58
CA LYS A 34 2.78 -3.46 -9.41
C LYS A 34 2.18 -3.89 -8.07
N ALA A 35 2.46 -3.16 -6.99
CA ALA A 35 1.86 -3.41 -5.69
C ALA A 35 0.32 -3.26 -5.73
N GLU A 36 -0.22 -2.19 -6.33
CA GLU A 36 -1.67 -2.02 -6.49
C GLU A 36 -2.29 -3.09 -7.40
N ASN A 37 -1.56 -3.54 -8.43
CA ASN A 37 -2.03 -4.59 -9.35
C ASN A 37 -2.00 -6.01 -8.77
N GLY A 38 -1.53 -6.19 -7.53
CA GLY A 38 -1.50 -7.51 -6.89
C GLY A 38 -0.23 -8.31 -7.22
N SER A 39 0.80 -7.69 -7.78
CA SER A 39 2.09 -8.38 -8.01
C SER A 39 2.79 -8.69 -6.69
N SER A 40 3.58 -9.76 -6.69
CA SER A 40 4.49 -10.10 -5.59
C SER A 40 5.58 -9.03 -5.49
N ILE A 41 5.58 -8.30 -4.37
CA ILE A 41 6.63 -7.32 -4.06
C ILE A 41 7.50 -7.85 -2.93
N ALA A 42 8.75 -7.41 -2.88
CA ALA A 42 9.65 -7.76 -1.78
C ALA A 42 9.13 -7.19 -0.45
N VAL A 43 9.37 -7.91 0.65
CA VAL A 43 9.04 -7.45 2.02
C VAL A 43 9.63 -6.06 2.30
N LYS A 44 10.85 -5.78 1.81
CA LYS A 44 11.48 -4.46 1.92
C LYS A 44 10.63 -3.35 1.29
N THR A 45 10.06 -3.59 0.12
CA THR A 45 9.17 -2.66 -0.60
C THR A 45 7.84 -2.51 0.12
N ALA A 46 7.25 -3.61 0.59
CA ALA A 46 6.00 -3.58 1.36
C ALA A 46 6.15 -2.72 2.63
N LYS A 47 7.23 -2.91 3.40
CA LYS A 47 7.55 -2.12 4.60
C LYS A 47 7.69 -0.63 4.29
N LYS A 48 8.40 -0.29 3.21
CA LYS A 48 8.56 1.09 2.76
C LYS A 48 7.22 1.78 2.44
N ILE A 49 6.36 1.09 1.68
CA ILE A 49 5.04 1.62 1.32
C ILE A 49 4.14 1.73 2.55
N ALA A 50 4.20 0.74 3.43
CA ALA A 50 3.45 0.72 4.68
C ALA A 50 3.82 1.91 5.58
N VAL A 51 5.11 2.20 5.75
CA VAL A 51 5.57 3.40 6.47
C VAL A 51 5.10 4.68 5.80
N ALA A 52 5.16 4.77 4.47
CA ALA A 52 4.73 5.96 3.72
C ALA A 52 3.22 6.24 3.80
N LEU A 53 2.42 5.19 3.94
CA LEU A 53 0.96 5.27 4.06
C LEU A 53 0.48 5.10 5.50
N GLU A 54 1.40 5.01 6.47
CA GLU A 54 1.11 4.78 7.89
C GLU A 54 0.14 3.60 8.10
N CYS A 55 0.41 2.49 7.42
CA CYS A 55 -0.36 1.25 7.53
C CYS A 55 0.56 0.06 7.82
N ASP A 56 -0.03 -1.12 8.04
CA ASP A 56 0.75 -2.31 8.32
C ASP A 56 1.18 -3.03 7.03
N TRP A 57 2.46 -3.39 6.95
CA TRP A 57 3.01 -4.07 5.77
C TRP A 57 2.52 -5.52 5.63
N THR A 58 2.02 -6.10 6.71
CA THR A 58 1.42 -7.45 6.69
C THR A 58 0.17 -7.49 5.81
N LEU A 59 -0.54 -6.37 5.61
CA LEU A 59 -1.71 -6.25 4.71
C LEU A 59 -1.40 -6.61 3.24
N PHE A 60 -0.12 -6.53 2.83
CA PHE A 60 0.31 -6.96 1.50
C PHE A 60 0.31 -8.50 1.33
N PHE A 61 0.39 -9.22 2.45
CA PHE A 61 0.47 -10.67 2.57
C PHE A 61 -0.80 -11.28 3.19
N GLU A 62 -1.53 -10.49 3.97
CA GLU A 62 -2.79 -10.87 4.58
C GLU A 62 -3.89 -10.94 3.50
N SER A 63 -4.22 -12.17 3.12
CA SER A 63 -5.14 -12.42 2.00
C SER A 63 -6.61 -12.24 2.36
N LYS A 64 -6.94 -12.13 3.66
CA LYS A 64 -8.28 -11.86 4.18
C LYS A 64 -8.19 -11.38 5.62
N CYS A 65 -8.53 -10.13 5.87
CA CYS A 65 -9.19 -9.70 7.10
C CYS A 65 -9.76 -8.31 6.86
N ASP A 66 -10.98 -8.28 6.35
CA ASP A 66 -11.91 -7.17 6.51
C ASP A 66 -11.92 -6.74 7.98
N LYS A 67 -11.20 -5.66 8.31
CA LYS A 67 -11.42 -4.83 9.49
C LYS A 67 -10.73 -3.48 9.30
N ILE A 68 -11.43 -2.66 8.52
CA ILE A 68 -11.58 -1.23 8.76
C ILE A 68 -11.57 -0.97 10.28
N GLY A 69 -10.61 -0.17 10.74
CA GLY A 69 -10.67 0.46 12.05
C GLY A 69 -9.51 0.14 12.97
N GLN A 70 -8.53 1.04 13.02
CA GLN A 70 -8.13 1.56 14.31
C GLN A 70 -8.35 3.06 14.31
N LYS A 71 -9.36 3.45 15.09
CA LYS A 71 -9.75 4.81 15.42
C LYS A 71 -8.57 5.50 16.11
N THR A 72 -8.33 6.72 15.69
CA THR A 72 -7.71 7.78 16.48
C THR A 72 -8.36 7.85 17.86
N ALA A 73 -7.55 7.82 18.91
CA ALA A 73 -7.88 8.33 20.24
C ALA A 73 -6.62 9.00 20.79
#